data_AF-L9Y7J7-F1
#
_entry.id   AF-L9Y7J7-F1
#
_cell.length_a   1.000
_cell.length_b   1.000
_cell.length_c   1.000
_cell.angle_alpha   90.00
_cell.angle_beta   90.00
_cell.angle_gamma   90.00
#
_symmetry.space_group_name_H-M   'P 1'
#
loop_
_entity.id
_entity.type
_entity.pdbx_description
1 polymer ?
#
loop_
_entity_poly.entity_id
_entity_poly.type
_entity_poly.pdbx_seq_one_letter_code
_entity_poly.pdbx_strand_id
1 'polypeptide(L)'
;MVSNDHNRAQVILIGAVSLAFIILGIVVVFNGVLYTETLSSGGTSQSAGNADVIEQEVNQSVGCLLVQVKNQSDTNNNDNLKHLAEDNISAFNTAYQNTTAHSTPTAVNLSNVNATADGGSLQNVTMTVAYDSNSLSYRQKLNITPECP
;
A
#
# COMPACT_ATOMS: atom_id res chain seq x y z
N MET A 1 -35.74 5.30 -68.84
CA MET A 1 -35.02 6.10 -67.82
C MET A 1 -35.16 5.41 -66.48
N VAL A 2 -34.19 4.59 -66.08
CA VAL A 2 -34.02 4.13 -64.70
C VAL A 2 -32.61 3.55 -64.60
N SER A 3 -31.86 3.98 -63.58
CA SER A 3 -30.61 3.37 -63.03
C SER A 3 -29.53 4.41 -62.68
N ASN A 4 -29.89 5.48 -61.95
CA ASN A 4 -28.89 6.32 -61.27
C ASN A 4 -29.07 6.38 -59.73
N ASP A 5 -30.18 5.87 -59.20
CA ASP A 5 -30.45 5.82 -57.74
C ASP A 5 -29.81 4.61 -57.04
N HIS A 6 -29.72 3.46 -57.70
CA HIS A 6 -29.18 2.24 -57.10
C HIS A 6 -27.71 2.37 -56.67
N ASN A 7 -26.90 3.12 -57.42
CA ASN A 7 -25.49 3.35 -57.09
C ASN A 7 -25.32 4.21 -55.83
N ARG A 8 -26.19 5.20 -55.61
CA ARG A 8 -26.13 6.06 -54.41
C ARG A 8 -26.61 5.31 -53.17
N ALA A 9 -27.70 4.55 -53.29
CA ALA A 9 -28.21 3.73 -52.21
C ALA A 9 -27.21 2.65 -51.77
N GLN A 10 -26.52 2.03 -52.73
CA GLN A 10 -25.51 1.01 -52.44
C GLN A 10 -24.26 1.60 -51.76
N VAL A 11 -23.81 2.78 -52.17
CA VAL A 11 -22.70 3.48 -51.52
C VAL A 11 -23.05 3.89 -50.08
N ILE A 12 -24.29 4.35 -49.85
CA ILE A 12 -24.76 4.66 -48.49
C ILE A 12 -24.82 3.40 -47.62
N LEU A 13 -25.28 2.27 -48.18
CA LEU A 13 -25.33 0.99 -47.46
C LEU A 13 -23.92 0.52 -47.06
N ILE A 14 -22.97 0.54 -47.98
CA ILE A 14 -21.57 0.16 -47.72
C ILE A 14 -20.94 1.11 -46.70
N GLY A 15 -21.21 2.41 -46.80
CA GLY A 15 -20.76 3.41 -45.84
C GLY A 15 -21.30 3.16 -44.43
N ALA A 16 -22.60 2.89 -44.30
CA ALA A 16 -23.24 2.61 -43.01
C ALA A 16 -22.71 1.32 -42.35
N VAL A 17 -22.51 0.25 -43.13
CA VAL A 17 -21.95 -1.01 -42.62
C VAL A 17 -20.50 -0.81 -42.17
N SER A 18 -19.70 -0.09 -42.95
CA SER A 18 -18.31 0.20 -42.60
C SER A 18 -18.22 1.04 -41.31
N LEU A 19 -19.08 2.05 -41.19
CA LEU A 19 -19.14 2.91 -40.01
C LEU A 19 -19.58 2.12 -38.76
N ALA A 20 -20.55 1.20 -38.90
CA ALA A 20 -20.97 0.33 -37.82
C ALA A 20 -19.82 -0.56 -37.30
N PHE A 21 -19.02 -1.16 -38.20
CA PHE A 21 -17.85 -1.96 -37.80
C PHE A 21 -16.76 -1.11 -37.13
N ILE A 22 -16.54 0.13 -37.58
CA ILE A 22 -15.62 1.06 -36.92
C ILE A 22 -16.09 1.37 -35.50
N ILE A 23 -17.38 1.69 -35.31
CA ILE A 23 -17.94 1.97 -33.98
C ILE A 23 -17.85 0.72 -33.08
N LEU A 24 -18.20 -0.47 -33.58
CA LEU A 24 -18.10 -1.71 -32.81
C LEU A 24 -16.65 -2.02 -32.43
N GLY A 25 -15.69 -1.82 -33.34
CA GLY A 25 -14.27 -1.99 -33.04
C GLY A 25 -13.80 -1.02 -31.96
N ILE A 26 -14.21 0.25 -32.03
CA ILE A 26 -13.92 1.27 -31.03
C ILE A 26 -14.53 0.89 -29.67
N VAL A 27 -15.79 0.45 -29.62
CA VAL A 27 -16.47 0.02 -28.38
C VAL A 27 -15.82 -1.22 -27.77
N VAL A 28 -15.37 -2.17 -28.59
CA VAL A 28 -14.64 -3.37 -28.10
C VAL A 28 -13.26 -2.99 -27.59
N VAL A 29 -12.54 -2.08 -28.26
CA VAL A 29 -11.25 -1.59 -27.76
C VAL A 29 -11.43 -0.79 -26.48
N PHE A 30 -12.43 0.10 -26.39
CA PHE A 30 -12.69 0.85 -25.16
C PHE A 30 -13.18 -0.06 -24.03
N ASN A 31 -14.11 -0.98 -24.27
CA ASN A 31 -14.51 -1.94 -23.24
C ASN A 31 -13.37 -2.89 -22.89
N GLY A 32 -12.56 -3.32 -23.86
CA GLY A 32 -11.39 -4.15 -23.64
C GLY A 32 -10.36 -3.44 -22.75
N VAL A 33 -9.95 -2.24 -23.14
CA VAL A 33 -9.00 -1.38 -22.43
C VAL A 33 -9.54 -0.95 -21.05
N LEU A 34 -10.80 -0.50 -20.95
CA LEU A 34 -11.39 -0.10 -19.66
C LEU A 34 -11.52 -1.27 -18.67
N TYR A 35 -11.79 -2.49 -19.15
CA TYR A 35 -11.84 -3.68 -18.30
C TYR A 35 -10.45 -4.29 -18.00
N THR A 36 -9.43 -4.08 -18.85
CA THR A 36 -8.08 -4.61 -18.60
C THR A 36 -7.11 -3.63 -17.95
N GLU A 37 -7.33 -2.31 -18.03
CA GLU A 37 -6.46 -1.33 -17.38
C GLU A 37 -6.83 -1.05 -15.91
N THR A 38 -8.08 -1.29 -15.50
CA THR A 38 -8.55 -0.91 -14.16
C THR A 38 -8.32 -1.96 -13.07
N LEU A 39 -8.04 -3.22 -13.41
CA LEU A 39 -7.98 -4.30 -12.41
C LEU A 39 -6.57 -4.87 -12.12
N SER A 40 -5.60 -4.79 -13.05
CA SER A 40 -4.36 -5.57 -12.89
C SER A 40 -3.05 -4.79 -12.79
N SER A 41 -2.98 -3.51 -13.21
CA SER A 41 -1.69 -2.78 -13.23
C SER A 41 -1.68 -1.44 -12.51
N GLY A 42 -2.84 -0.77 -12.32
CA GLY A 42 -2.90 0.43 -11.49
C GLY A 42 -2.75 0.13 -9.99
N GLY A 43 -3.32 -0.99 -9.52
CA GLY A 43 -3.36 -1.31 -8.08
C GLY A 43 -2.05 -1.84 -7.50
N THR A 44 -1.20 -2.50 -8.30
CA THR A 44 0.03 -3.15 -7.83
C THR A 44 1.20 -2.18 -7.69
N SER A 45 1.45 -1.32 -8.69
CA SER A 45 2.47 -0.26 -8.56
C SER A 45 2.11 0.79 -7.50
N GLN A 46 0.82 1.12 -7.37
CA GLN A 46 0.36 2.06 -6.36
C GLN A 46 0.35 1.43 -4.96
N SER A 47 -0.01 0.15 -4.80
CA SER A 47 0.13 -0.55 -3.52
C SER A 47 1.58 -0.72 -3.08
N ALA A 48 2.51 -0.96 -4.00
CA ALA A 48 3.94 -1.04 -3.68
C ALA A 48 4.46 0.32 -3.18
N GLY A 49 4.12 1.42 -3.87
CA GLY A 49 4.47 2.77 -3.40
C GLY A 49 3.82 3.11 -2.05
N ASN A 50 2.60 2.66 -1.78
CA ASN A 50 1.96 2.85 -0.49
C ASN A 50 2.64 2.04 0.62
N ALA A 51 3.12 0.82 0.33
CA ALA A 51 3.86 0.01 1.28
C ALA A 51 5.19 0.69 1.67
N ASP A 52 5.95 1.22 0.70
CA ASP A 52 7.20 1.94 0.98
C ASP A 52 6.96 3.18 1.87
N VAL A 53 5.87 3.93 1.62
CA VAL A 53 5.52 5.11 2.43
C VAL A 53 5.13 4.71 3.85
N ILE A 54 4.31 3.66 4.01
CA ILE A 54 3.91 3.15 5.33
C ILE A 54 5.12 2.62 6.08
N GLU A 55 6.04 1.91 5.41
CA GLU A 55 7.27 1.43 6.04
C GLU A 55 8.11 2.60 6.55
N GLN A 56 8.26 3.67 5.75
CA GLN A 56 8.98 4.86 6.18
C GLN A 56 8.29 5.57 7.35
N GLU A 57 6.97 5.70 7.31
CA GLU A 57 6.17 6.29 8.40
C GLU A 57 6.31 5.48 9.69
N VAL A 58 6.18 4.16 9.61
CA VAL A 58 6.33 3.25 10.74
C VAL A 58 7.76 3.31 11.28
N ASN A 59 8.77 3.33 10.40
CA ASN A 59 10.16 3.41 10.79
C ASN A 59 10.45 4.70 11.58
N GLN A 60 10.01 5.83 11.06
CA GLN A 60 10.18 7.13 11.72
C GLN A 60 9.38 7.22 13.02
N SER A 61 8.12 6.81 13.01
CA SER A 61 7.24 6.87 14.18
C SER A 61 7.74 5.99 15.32
N VAL A 62 8.14 4.76 15.01
CA VAL A 62 8.72 3.85 16.00
C VAL A 62 10.09 4.35 16.44
N GLY A 63 10.94 4.85 15.54
CA GLY A 63 12.23 5.46 15.90
C GLY A 63 12.09 6.57 16.95
N CYS A 64 11.16 7.51 16.73
CA CYS A 64 10.84 8.58 17.68
C CYS A 64 10.27 8.06 19.01
N LEU A 65 9.39 7.05 18.96
CA LEU A 65 8.85 6.41 20.17
C LEU A 65 9.98 5.78 21.01
N LEU A 66 10.95 5.13 20.36
CA LEU A 66 12.09 4.52 21.05
C LEU A 66 13.03 5.55 21.67
N VAL A 67 13.21 6.72 21.05
CA VAL A 67 13.92 7.86 21.67
C VAL A 67 13.19 8.33 22.93
N GLN A 68 11.86 8.42 22.89
CA GLN A 68 11.07 8.79 24.07
C GLN A 68 11.19 7.75 25.18
N VAL A 69 11.11 6.45 24.86
CA VAL A 69 11.32 5.35 25.81
C VAL A 69 12.71 5.42 26.42
N LYS A 70 13.76 5.67 25.62
CA LYS A 70 15.13 5.85 26.10
C LYS A 70 15.26 7.03 27.06
N ASN A 71 14.65 8.16 26.75
CA ASN A 71 14.73 9.37 27.59
C ASN A 71 13.89 9.27 28.87
N GLN A 72 12.79 8.53 28.84
CA GLN A 72 11.90 8.35 29.99
C GLN A 72 12.37 7.23 30.94
N SER A 73 13.14 6.27 30.42
CA SER A 73 13.64 5.16 31.21
C SER A 73 14.95 5.52 31.92
N ASP A 74 14.84 5.99 33.16
CA ASP A 74 15.97 6.17 34.10
C ASP A 74 16.50 4.81 34.65
N THR A 75 16.21 3.73 33.92
CA THR A 75 16.35 2.36 34.39
C THR A 75 17.61 1.74 33.82
N ASN A 76 18.61 1.49 34.67
CA ASN A 76 19.83 0.74 34.31
C ASN A 76 19.60 -0.75 34.03
N ASN A 77 18.33 -1.20 33.94
CA ASN A 77 17.97 -2.58 33.72
C ASN A 77 17.50 -2.79 32.28
N ASN A 78 18.34 -3.50 31.50
CA ASN A 78 18.10 -3.78 30.09
C ASN A 78 16.78 -4.53 29.84
N ASP A 79 16.37 -5.43 30.74
CA ASP A 79 15.14 -6.22 30.56
C ASP A 79 13.89 -5.35 30.69
N ASN A 80 13.90 -4.40 31.63
CA ASN A 80 12.80 -3.44 31.79
C ASN A 80 12.70 -2.48 30.60
N LEU A 81 13.84 -2.01 30.09
CA LEU A 81 13.92 -1.18 28.87
C LEU A 81 13.33 -1.91 27.66
N LYS A 82 13.67 -3.19 27.50
CA LYS A 82 13.14 -4.03 26.43
C LYS A 82 11.62 -4.19 26.52
N HIS A 83 11.11 -4.57 27.70
CA HIS A 83 9.67 -4.71 27.89
C HIS A 83 8.92 -3.39 27.69
N LEU A 84 9.47 -2.28 28.17
CA LEU A 84 8.87 -0.96 27.96
C LEU A 84 8.80 -0.61 26.47
N ALA A 85 9.84 -0.89 25.69
CA ALA A 85 9.84 -0.68 24.24
C ALA A 85 8.80 -1.57 23.54
N GLU A 86 8.73 -2.86 23.90
CA GLU A 86 7.78 -3.82 23.34
C GLU A 86 6.32 -3.41 23.64
N ASP A 87 6.03 -3.00 24.88
CA ASP A 87 4.69 -2.54 25.29
C ASP A 87 4.27 -1.27 24.55
N ASN A 88 5.18 -0.30 24.42
CA ASN A 88 4.91 0.94 23.70
C ASN A 88 4.68 0.68 22.21
N ILE A 89 5.45 -0.20 21.58
CA ILE A 89 5.24 -0.58 20.18
C ILE A 89 3.91 -1.32 20.00
N SER A 90 3.52 -2.18 20.94
CA SER A 90 2.23 -2.87 20.92
C SER A 90 1.05 -1.89 21.03
N ALA A 91 1.17 -0.90 21.92
CA ALA A 91 0.20 0.18 22.05
C ALA A 91 0.12 1.03 20.75
N PHE A 92 1.27 1.36 20.17
CA PHE A 92 1.35 2.06 18.88
C PHE A 92 0.70 1.24 17.76
N ASN A 93 0.98 -0.06 17.66
CA ASN A 93 0.37 -0.95 16.67
C ASN A 93 -1.15 -0.94 16.77
N THR A 94 -1.69 -1.01 17.98
CA THR A 94 -3.14 -0.97 18.22
C THR A 94 -3.75 0.37 17.81
N ALA A 95 -3.10 1.48 18.17
CA ALA A 95 -3.55 2.82 17.81
C ALA A 95 -3.50 3.04 16.29
N TYR A 96 -2.39 2.66 15.65
CA TYR A 96 -2.17 2.76 14.22
C TYR A 96 -3.17 1.89 13.44
N GLN A 97 -3.43 0.66 13.90
CA GLN A 97 -4.47 -0.19 13.30
C GLN A 97 -5.85 0.45 13.37
N ASN A 98 -6.21 1.04 14.51
CA ASN A 98 -7.51 1.68 14.68
C ASN A 98 -7.67 2.91 13.77
N THR A 99 -6.62 3.73 13.62
CA THR A 99 -6.65 4.87 12.69
C THR A 99 -6.70 4.43 11.24
N THR A 100 -5.86 3.46 10.87
CA THR A 100 -5.71 3.01 9.48
C THR A 100 -6.94 2.21 9.00
N ALA A 101 -7.58 1.44 9.89
CA ALA A 101 -8.84 0.75 9.61
C ALA A 101 -10.00 1.72 9.29
N HIS A 102 -9.95 2.95 9.78
CA HIS A 102 -10.98 3.97 9.49
C HIS A 102 -10.69 4.75 8.19
N SER A 103 -9.42 4.85 7.79
CA SER A 103 -8.98 5.75 6.72
C SER A 103 -8.55 5.05 5.43
N THR A 104 -8.17 3.77 5.48
CA THR A 104 -7.64 3.05 4.31
C THR A 104 -8.06 1.58 4.30
N PRO A 105 -8.22 0.94 3.13
CA PRO A 105 -8.57 -0.48 3.00
C PRO A 105 -7.37 -1.42 3.22
N THR A 106 -6.36 -0.98 3.97
CA THR A 106 -5.07 -1.66 4.15
C THR A 106 -4.83 -1.89 5.63
N ALA A 107 -4.70 -3.15 6.03
CA ALA A 107 -4.37 -3.52 7.39
C ALA A 107 -2.84 -3.59 7.56
N VAL A 108 -2.33 -2.85 8.54
CA VAL A 108 -0.90 -2.88 8.92
C VAL A 108 -0.79 -3.55 10.28
N ASN A 109 0.10 -4.53 10.41
CA ASN A 109 0.29 -5.26 11.65
C ASN A 109 1.78 -5.37 11.99
N LEU A 110 2.14 -4.86 13.16
CA LEU A 110 3.47 -4.96 13.74
C LEU A 110 3.52 -6.18 14.66
N SER A 111 4.39 -7.14 14.35
CA SER A 111 4.53 -8.41 15.08
C SER A 111 6.00 -8.80 15.26
N ASN A 112 6.27 -9.78 16.14
CA ASN A 112 7.64 -10.24 16.45
C ASN A 112 8.58 -9.10 16.84
N VAL A 113 8.10 -8.20 17.70
CA VAL A 113 8.91 -7.11 18.24
C VAL A 113 9.93 -7.70 19.20
N ASN A 114 11.21 -7.41 18.96
CA ASN A 114 12.31 -7.84 19.81
C ASN A 114 13.26 -6.66 19.97
N ALA A 115 13.29 -6.09 21.16
CA ALA A 115 14.23 -5.00 21.46
C ALA A 115 15.57 -5.53 21.99
N THR A 116 16.64 -4.85 21.61
CA THR A 116 17.99 -5.07 22.13
C THR A 116 18.43 -3.85 22.90
N ALA A 117 18.84 -4.06 24.15
CA ALA A 117 19.38 -3.02 25.02
C ALA A 117 20.75 -3.47 25.55
N ASP A 118 21.69 -2.53 25.63
CA ASP A 118 23.04 -2.75 26.17
C ASP A 118 23.48 -1.55 27.02
N GLY A 119 24.15 -1.83 28.14
CA GLY A 119 24.65 -0.79 29.04
C GLY A 119 23.61 0.20 29.56
N GLY A 120 22.34 -0.18 29.68
CA GLY A 120 21.25 0.73 30.08
C GLY A 120 20.71 1.63 28.95
N SER A 121 21.07 1.39 27.70
CA SER A 121 20.53 2.09 26.53
C SER A 121 19.88 1.10 25.56
N LEU A 122 18.73 1.50 25.02
CA LEU A 122 18.15 0.82 23.87
C LEU A 122 19.05 1.04 22.63
N GLN A 123 19.34 -0.03 21.89
CA GLN A 123 20.22 0.01 20.72
C GLN A 123 19.43 -0.10 19.42
N ASN A 124 18.62 -1.14 19.29
CA ASN A 124 17.81 -1.38 18.11
C ASN A 124 16.62 -2.27 18.45
N VAL A 125 15.56 -2.14 17.65
CA VAL A 125 14.39 -2.99 17.71
C VAL A 125 14.21 -3.66 16.36
N THR A 126 14.15 -4.98 16.40
CA THR A 126 13.76 -5.78 15.24
C THR A 126 12.26 -6.04 15.33
N MET A 127 11.52 -5.76 14.27
CA MET A 127 10.10 -6.08 14.19
C MET A 127 9.71 -6.53 12.78
N THR A 128 8.60 -7.26 12.68
CA THR A 128 8.02 -7.66 11.41
C THR A 128 6.79 -6.81 11.13
N VAL A 129 6.84 -6.05 10.04
CA VAL A 129 5.68 -5.32 9.53
C VAL A 129 4.99 -6.21 8.50
N ALA A 130 3.72 -6.51 8.75
CA ALA A 130 2.85 -7.20 7.82
C ALA A 130 1.85 -6.19 7.25
N TYR A 131 1.85 -6.08 5.94
CA TYR A 131 0.88 -5.30 5.17
C TYR A 131 -0.10 -6.27 4.51
N ASP A 132 -1.39 -6.03 4.71
CA ASP A 132 -2.45 -6.84 4.13
C ASP A 132 -3.51 -5.93 3.51
N SER A 133 -3.66 -6.01 2.19
CA SER A 133 -4.68 -5.31 1.43
C SER A 133 -5.49 -6.30 0.59
N ASN A 134 -6.59 -5.84 0.00
CA ASN A 134 -7.43 -6.68 -0.87
C ASN A 134 -6.68 -7.27 -2.09
N SER A 135 -5.52 -6.73 -2.45
CA SER A 135 -4.76 -7.13 -3.65
C SER A 135 -3.31 -7.56 -3.38
N LEU A 136 -2.77 -7.29 -2.19
CA LEU A 136 -1.37 -7.52 -1.86
C LEU A 136 -1.20 -7.87 -0.37
N SER A 137 -0.51 -8.96 -0.09
CA SER A 137 -0.01 -9.27 1.26
C SER A 137 1.51 -9.31 1.23
N TYR A 138 2.15 -8.54 2.09
CA TYR A 138 3.59 -8.40 2.16
C TYR A 138 4.07 -8.41 3.62
N ARG A 139 5.24 -9.00 3.87
CA ARG A 139 5.84 -9.05 5.21
C ARG A 139 7.32 -8.75 5.13
N GLN A 140 7.76 -7.77 5.91
CA GLN A 140 9.16 -7.35 5.96
C GLN A 140 9.64 -7.28 7.39
N LYS A 141 10.89 -7.72 7.60
CA LYS A 141 11.59 -7.51 8.87
C LYS A 141 12.31 -6.17 8.79
N LEU A 142 11.99 -5.28 9.72
CA LEU A 142 12.64 -4.00 9.90
C LEU A 142 13.55 -4.05 11.12
N ASN A 143 14.71 -3.41 11.01
CA ASN A 143 15.62 -3.16 12.11
C ASN A 143 15.68 -1.64 12.31
N ILE A 144 15.07 -1.17 13.39
CA ILE A 144 14.91 0.27 13.68
C ILE A 144 15.86 0.66 14.78
N THR A 145 16.64 1.71 14.52
CA THR A 145 17.44 2.38 15.53
C THR A 145 16.62 3.49 16.20
N PRO A 146 16.86 3.80 17.48
CA PRO A 146 16.21 4.91 18.19
C PRO A 146 16.76 6.24 17.65
N GLU A 147 16.30 6.63 16.47
CA GLU A 147 16.64 7.87 15.80
C GLU A 147 15.34 8.56 15.37
N CYS A 148 15.27 9.87 15.59
CA CYS A 148 14.14 10.71 15.22
C CYS A 148 14.73 11.90 14.44
N PRO A 149 14.44 12.02 13.13
CA PRO A 149 14.94 13.13 12.31
C PRO A 149 14.30 14.47 12.68
#